data_AF-A0A6J3MGR4-F1
#
_entry.id   AF-A0A6J3MGR4-F1
#
_cell.length_a   1.000
_cell.length_b   1.000
_cell.length_c   1.000
_cell.angle_alpha   90.00
_cell.angle_beta   90.00
_cell.angle_gamma   90.00
#
_symmetry.space_group_name_H-M   'P 1'
#
loop_
_entity.id
_entity.type
_entity.pdbx_description
1 polymer ?
#
loop_
_entity_poly.entity_id
_entity_poly.type
_entity_poly.pdbx_seq_one_letter_code
_entity_poly.pdbx_strand_id
1 'polypeptide(L)'
;MAHDSHWTSKIPQIVWRGTVWYNQAIRGGLTEAAKGKSWADVSAMDWSTKDNYMTVDEMCRYAMTAHTEGGSYSGRLKFLLNCDSLTVIHDLTWRTYFYHLLEKEGPNQNYVAVRRDFSDLEDKVQYYLEHPDEAEHVVQNSVATFRNRYLAPAAQSCYLRKLIQGYSTVAQTPNIYRPPKEGQTIPMRRGRGFEDWLQGGEDYTEEQDNP
;
A
#
# COMPACT_ATOMS: atom_id res chain seq x y z
N MET A 1 -15.60 -8.83 7.20
CA MET A 1 -14.58 -9.87 6.98
C MET A 1 -14.63 -10.87 8.13
N ALA A 2 -13.87 -11.96 8.07
CA ALA A 2 -13.95 -13.06 9.05
C ALA A 2 -13.59 -12.63 10.50
N HIS A 3 -12.94 -11.47 10.63
CA HIS A 3 -12.44 -10.93 11.89
C HIS A 3 -13.01 -9.53 12.20
N ASP A 4 -14.17 -9.17 11.64
CA ASP A 4 -14.86 -7.92 12.02
C ASP A 4 -15.39 -8.07 13.45
N SER A 5 -15.04 -7.11 14.30
CA SER A 5 -15.36 -7.15 15.72
C SER A 5 -15.08 -5.80 16.36
N HIS A 6 -15.75 -5.51 17.47
CA HIS A 6 -15.39 -4.40 18.33
C HIS A 6 -13.90 -4.46 18.71
N TRP A 7 -13.26 -3.30 18.84
CA TRP A 7 -11.82 -3.20 19.05
C TRP A 7 -11.37 -3.95 20.33
N THR A 8 -12.13 -3.85 21.40
CA THR A 8 -11.87 -4.55 22.69
C THR A 8 -11.97 -6.07 22.63
N SER A 9 -12.57 -6.64 21.58
CA SER A 9 -12.66 -8.09 21.36
C SER A 9 -11.47 -8.65 20.58
N LYS A 10 -10.54 -7.80 20.15
CA LYS A 10 -9.34 -8.18 19.39
C LYS A 10 -8.16 -8.49 20.31
N ILE A 11 -7.13 -9.13 19.76
CA ILE A 11 -5.88 -9.40 20.50
C ILE A 11 -5.25 -8.05 20.87
N PRO A 12 -5.01 -7.73 22.17
CA PRO A 12 -4.60 -6.41 22.63
C PRO A 12 -3.10 -6.15 22.38
N GLN A 13 -2.68 -6.30 21.14
CA GLN A 13 -1.31 -6.10 20.68
C GLN A 13 -1.32 -5.38 19.32
N ILE A 14 -0.21 -4.72 19.02
CA ILE A 14 0.08 -4.27 17.66
C ILE A 14 0.76 -5.38 16.86
N VAL A 15 0.29 -5.61 15.64
CA VAL A 15 0.86 -6.62 14.74
C VAL A 15 1.55 -6.03 13.52
N TRP A 16 2.65 -6.67 13.11
CA TRP A 16 3.27 -6.45 11.82
C TRP A 16 4.07 -7.67 11.37
N ARG A 17 4.01 -7.98 10.06
CA ARG A 17 4.90 -8.90 9.37
C ARG A 17 5.43 -8.30 8.08
N GLY A 18 6.74 -8.39 7.86
CA GLY A 18 7.33 -7.92 6.62
C GLY A 18 8.83 -8.16 6.51
N THR A 19 9.31 -7.96 5.29
CA THR A 19 10.72 -8.13 4.94
C THR A 19 11.51 -6.89 5.34
N VAL A 20 12.40 -7.01 6.33
CA VAL A 20 13.10 -5.87 6.95
C VAL A 20 14.12 -5.24 6.00
N TRP A 21 14.93 -6.06 5.30
CA TRP A 21 16.01 -5.56 4.43
C TRP A 21 15.53 -4.63 3.29
N TYR A 22 14.25 -4.70 2.94
CA TYR A 22 13.64 -3.86 1.90
C TYR A 22 13.59 -2.37 2.28
N ASN A 23 13.59 -2.05 3.57
CA ASN A 23 13.78 -0.71 4.11
C ASN A 23 14.25 -0.81 5.56
N GLN A 24 15.55 -1.01 5.74
CA GLN A 24 16.15 -1.26 7.06
C GLN A 24 15.89 -0.12 8.04
N ALA A 25 15.92 1.13 7.58
CA ALA A 25 15.74 2.29 8.45
C ALA A 25 14.36 2.31 9.11
N ILE A 26 13.29 2.10 8.32
CA ILE A 26 11.92 2.15 8.84
C ILE A 26 11.49 0.81 9.42
N ARG A 27 11.66 -0.29 8.67
CA ARG A 27 11.18 -1.61 9.11
C ARG A 27 12.03 -2.17 10.25
N GLY A 28 13.34 -1.94 10.20
CA GLY A 28 14.25 -2.30 11.28
C GLY A 28 13.95 -1.49 12.55
N GLY A 29 13.69 -0.18 12.39
CA GLY A 29 13.26 0.69 13.49
C GLY A 29 12.00 0.18 14.18
N LEU A 30 10.96 -0.18 13.42
CA LEU A 30 9.74 -0.78 13.98
C LEU A 30 10.04 -2.08 14.74
N THR A 31 10.81 -3.00 14.15
CA THR A 31 11.11 -4.28 14.82
C THR A 31 11.93 -4.11 16.09
N GLU A 32 12.84 -3.14 16.14
CA GLU A 32 13.65 -2.87 17.33
C GLU A 32 12.81 -2.20 18.42
N ALA A 33 11.98 -1.20 18.07
CA ALA A 33 11.08 -0.54 19.02
C ALA A 33 10.08 -1.51 19.69
N ALA A 34 9.68 -2.56 18.97
CA ALA A 34 8.74 -3.58 19.44
C ALA A 34 9.40 -4.78 20.13
N LYS A 35 10.73 -4.87 20.14
CA LYS A 35 11.45 -6.09 20.55
C LYS A 35 11.25 -6.40 22.04
N GLY A 36 10.78 -7.61 22.33
CA GLY A 36 10.56 -8.09 23.70
C GLY A 36 9.43 -7.39 24.45
N LYS A 37 8.60 -6.61 23.74
CA LYS A 37 7.47 -5.89 24.32
C LYS A 37 6.22 -6.76 24.34
N SER A 38 5.57 -6.89 25.49
CA SER A 38 4.34 -7.69 25.63
C SER A 38 3.16 -7.16 24.82
N TRP A 39 3.15 -5.86 24.50
CA TRP A 39 2.14 -5.20 23.69
C TRP A 39 2.36 -5.37 22.18
N ALA A 40 3.43 -6.04 21.74
CA ALA A 40 3.79 -6.16 20.34
C ALA A 40 3.89 -7.61 19.87
N ASP A 41 3.26 -7.88 18.73
CA ASP A 41 3.51 -9.04 17.90
C ASP A 41 4.07 -8.56 16.54
N VAL A 42 5.33 -8.12 16.56
CA VAL A 42 6.02 -7.52 15.41
C VAL A 42 7.24 -8.36 15.08
N SER A 43 7.26 -8.96 13.89
CA SER A 43 8.35 -9.86 13.47
C SER A 43 8.73 -9.66 12.01
N ALA A 44 10.02 -9.84 11.73
CA ALA A 44 10.51 -10.01 10.37
C ALA A 44 9.92 -11.27 9.74
N MET A 45 9.57 -11.20 8.47
CA MET A 45 9.04 -12.33 7.70
C MET A 45 10.06 -12.77 6.66
N ASP A 46 10.26 -14.08 6.54
CA ASP A 46 11.10 -14.71 5.53
C ASP A 46 10.23 -15.38 4.46
N TRP A 47 10.40 -14.98 3.20
CA TRP A 47 9.64 -15.54 2.08
C TRP A 47 10.09 -16.94 1.67
N SER A 48 11.35 -17.30 1.92
CA SER A 48 11.93 -18.58 1.53
C SER A 48 11.45 -19.71 2.44
N THR A 49 11.42 -19.46 3.75
CA THR A 49 10.99 -20.44 4.75
C THR A 49 9.52 -20.27 5.16
N LYS A 50 8.89 -19.15 4.78
CA LYS A 50 7.59 -18.69 5.28
C LYS A 50 7.56 -18.48 6.80
N ASP A 51 8.72 -18.31 7.41
CA ASP A 51 8.80 -18.00 8.84
C ASP A 51 8.11 -16.67 9.14
N ASN A 52 7.33 -16.66 10.22
CA ASN A 52 6.48 -15.56 10.64
C ASN A 52 5.50 -15.04 9.56
N TYR A 53 5.22 -15.82 8.51
CA TYR A 53 4.25 -15.42 7.50
C TYR A 53 2.86 -15.24 8.12
N MET A 54 2.21 -14.13 7.79
CA MET A 54 0.83 -13.84 8.18
C MET A 54 0.14 -13.08 7.06
N THR A 55 -1.06 -13.49 6.71
CA THR A 55 -1.92 -12.77 5.77
C THR A 55 -2.50 -11.51 6.40
N VAL A 56 -2.99 -10.58 5.57
CA VAL A 56 -3.64 -9.36 6.11
C VAL A 56 -4.92 -9.70 6.87
N ASP A 57 -5.68 -10.70 6.42
CA ASP A 57 -6.89 -11.17 7.12
C ASP A 57 -6.54 -11.62 8.55
N GLU A 58 -5.49 -12.42 8.71
CA GLU A 58 -5.01 -12.85 10.02
C GLU A 58 -4.53 -11.68 10.90
N MET A 59 -3.92 -10.64 10.32
CA MET A 59 -3.56 -9.42 11.04
C MET A 59 -4.78 -8.66 11.56
N CYS A 60 -5.96 -8.77 10.91
CA CYS A 60 -7.20 -8.12 11.38
C CYS A 60 -7.72 -8.69 12.72
N ARG A 61 -7.14 -9.78 13.24
CA ARG A 61 -7.43 -10.28 14.61
C ARG A 61 -6.86 -9.40 15.71
N TYR A 62 -5.89 -8.56 15.41
CA TYR A 62 -5.18 -7.72 16.37
C TYR A 62 -5.85 -6.36 16.51
N ALA A 63 -5.84 -5.84 17.72
CA ALA A 63 -6.42 -4.55 18.05
C ALA A 63 -5.72 -3.43 17.29
N MET A 64 -4.42 -3.55 17.04
CA MET A 64 -3.66 -2.56 16.27
C MET A 64 -2.84 -3.21 15.15
N THR A 65 -2.67 -2.49 14.04
CA THR A 65 -1.79 -2.90 12.94
C THR A 65 -0.77 -1.82 12.64
N ALA A 66 0.50 -2.17 12.42
CA ALA A 66 1.51 -1.19 12.02
C ALA A 66 1.60 -1.10 10.48
N HIS A 67 1.74 0.10 9.96
CA HIS A 67 2.11 0.34 8.57
C HIS A 67 3.57 0.79 8.46
N THR A 68 4.29 0.25 7.47
CA THR A 68 5.65 0.68 7.12
C THR A 68 5.85 0.82 5.63
N GLU A 69 6.62 1.84 5.23
CA GLU A 69 7.11 2.01 3.87
C GLU A 69 8.11 0.90 3.47
N GLY A 70 8.33 0.75 2.16
CA GLY A 70 9.37 -0.10 1.58
C GLY A 70 10.34 0.74 0.77
N GLY A 71 10.68 0.28 -0.44
CA GLY A 71 11.35 1.11 -1.44
C GLY A 71 10.48 2.27 -1.96
N SER A 72 9.15 2.18 -1.82
CA SER A 72 8.21 3.29 -1.99
C SER A 72 7.08 3.20 -0.95
N TYR A 73 5.90 3.79 -1.24
CA TYR A 73 4.69 3.49 -0.49
C TYR A 73 4.45 1.97 -0.46
N SER A 74 3.86 1.49 0.63
CA SER A 74 3.53 0.07 0.76
C SER A 74 2.05 -0.16 0.43
N GLY A 75 1.80 -1.03 -0.55
CA GLY A 75 0.45 -1.42 -0.96
C GLY A 75 -0.36 -2.12 0.14
N ARG A 76 0.25 -2.44 1.29
CA ARG A 76 -0.43 -3.05 2.45
C ARG A 76 -1.43 -2.10 3.10
N LEU A 77 -1.18 -0.78 3.10
CA LEU A 77 -1.99 0.16 3.89
C LEU A 77 -3.48 0.08 3.56
N LYS A 78 -3.84 0.02 2.27
CA LYS A 78 -5.24 -0.06 1.83
C LYS A 78 -5.98 -1.27 2.38
N PHE A 79 -5.26 -2.35 2.71
CA PHE A 79 -5.86 -3.56 3.27
C PHE A 79 -5.97 -3.47 4.79
N LEU A 80 -4.98 -2.88 5.48
CA LEU A 80 -5.05 -2.63 6.93
C LEU A 80 -6.21 -1.69 7.29
N LEU A 81 -6.41 -0.64 6.47
CA LEU A 81 -7.53 0.30 6.61
C LEU A 81 -8.92 -0.34 6.37
N ASN A 82 -8.99 -1.62 5.97
CA ASN A 82 -10.26 -2.35 5.91
C ASN A 82 -10.54 -3.14 7.19
N CYS A 83 -9.54 -3.41 8.04
CA CYS A 83 -9.76 -4.11 9.31
C CYS A 83 -10.48 -3.17 10.30
N ASP A 84 -11.25 -3.73 11.24
CA ASP A 84 -11.71 -3.00 12.44
C ASP A 84 -10.58 -2.82 13.46
N SER A 85 -9.35 -2.61 12.99
CA SER A 85 -8.13 -2.51 13.79
C SER A 85 -7.58 -1.09 13.73
N LEU A 86 -7.04 -0.60 14.85
CA LEU A 86 -6.44 0.72 14.92
C LEU A 86 -5.11 0.73 14.13
N THR A 87 -5.09 1.44 13.01
CA THR A 87 -3.92 1.46 12.13
C THR A 87 -2.93 2.52 12.62
N VAL A 88 -1.70 2.08 12.93
CA VAL A 88 -0.58 2.94 13.34
C VAL A 88 0.33 3.19 12.15
N ILE A 89 0.60 4.45 11.84
CA ILE A 89 1.33 4.86 10.64
C ILE A 89 2.44 5.83 11.07
N HIS A 90 3.68 5.51 10.75
CA HIS A 90 4.80 6.43 10.94
C HIS A 90 4.70 7.63 9.99
N ASP A 91 5.41 8.71 10.30
CA ASP A 91 5.49 9.87 9.39
C ASP A 91 5.99 9.45 8.00
N LEU A 92 5.14 9.63 6.98
CA LEU A 92 5.27 9.06 5.63
C LEU A 92 6.07 9.99 4.71
N THR A 93 6.95 9.43 3.89
CA THR A 93 7.66 10.17 2.84
C THR A 93 6.99 9.98 1.47
N TRP A 94 6.60 8.76 1.18
CA TRP A 94 5.92 8.38 -0.04
C TRP A 94 4.42 8.67 0.04
N ARG A 95 3.82 8.95 -1.12
CA ARG A 95 2.40 9.21 -1.23
C ARG A 95 1.76 8.32 -2.28
N THR A 96 0.50 8.00 -2.07
CA THR A 96 -0.39 7.44 -3.09
C THR A 96 -1.70 8.20 -3.11
N TYR A 97 -2.57 7.89 -4.07
CA TYR A 97 -3.71 8.72 -4.45
C TYR A 97 -4.73 9.00 -3.33
N PHE A 98 -4.80 8.19 -2.28
CA PHE A 98 -5.73 8.37 -1.17
C PHE A 98 -5.10 8.92 0.12
N TYR A 99 -3.78 9.14 0.18
CA TYR A 99 -3.11 9.56 1.42
C TYR A 99 -3.50 10.96 1.89
N HIS A 100 -4.01 11.81 1.00
CA HIS A 100 -4.53 13.13 1.37
C HIS A 100 -5.81 13.05 2.22
N LEU A 101 -6.42 11.86 2.36
CA LEU A 101 -7.58 11.60 3.20
C LEU A 101 -7.19 11.08 4.60
N LEU A 102 -5.90 10.89 4.87
CA LEU A 102 -5.42 10.53 6.20
C LEU A 102 -5.51 11.75 7.12
N GLU A 103 -6.21 11.60 8.23
CA GLU A 103 -6.39 12.63 9.24
C GLU A 103 -5.77 12.15 10.56
N LYS A 104 -4.70 12.84 10.97
CA LYS A 104 -3.86 12.44 12.11
C LYS A 104 -4.41 12.86 13.47
N GLU A 105 -5.32 13.83 13.50
CA GLU A 105 -5.81 14.48 14.72
C GLU A 105 -7.18 15.10 14.47
N GLY A 106 -7.86 15.49 15.55
CA GLY A 106 -9.18 16.12 15.49
C GLY A 106 -10.34 15.12 15.41
N PRO A 107 -11.58 15.60 15.23
CA PRO A 107 -12.78 14.76 15.34
C PRO A 107 -12.85 13.64 14.29
N ASN A 108 -12.20 13.84 13.14
CA ASN A 108 -12.16 12.91 12.02
C ASN A 108 -10.88 12.07 11.99
N GLN A 109 -10.07 12.07 13.06
CA GLN A 109 -8.87 11.25 13.15
C GLN A 109 -9.19 9.80 12.73
N ASN A 110 -8.43 9.29 11.77
CA ASN A 110 -8.70 7.99 11.14
C ASN A 110 -7.49 7.04 11.14
N TYR A 111 -6.41 7.43 11.81
CA TYR A 111 -5.26 6.58 12.11
C TYR A 111 -4.47 7.15 13.29
N VAL A 112 -3.51 6.38 13.82
CA VAL A 112 -2.57 6.86 14.83
C VAL A 112 -1.24 7.21 14.17
N ALA A 113 -0.87 8.48 14.22
CA ALA A 113 0.43 8.93 13.75
C ALA A 113 1.52 8.68 14.81
N VAL A 114 2.65 8.12 14.38
CA VAL A 114 3.88 7.98 15.18
C VAL A 114 5.06 8.64 14.45
N ARG A 115 6.12 8.97 15.17
CA ARG A 115 7.36 9.49 14.59
C ARG A 115 7.97 8.47 13.63
N ARG A 116 8.75 8.99 12.68
CA ARG A 116 9.39 8.20 11.63
C ARG A 116 10.33 7.12 12.17
N ASP A 117 10.92 7.36 13.34
CA ASP A 117 11.84 6.45 14.03
C ASP A 117 11.16 5.55 15.06
N PHE A 118 9.83 5.63 15.21
CA PHE A 118 9.03 4.89 16.20
C PHE A 118 9.38 5.20 17.67
N SER A 119 10.06 6.31 17.97
CA SER A 119 10.44 6.67 19.34
C SER A 119 9.26 6.95 20.28
N ASP A 120 8.08 7.23 19.75
CA ASP A 120 6.82 7.44 20.48
C ASP A 120 5.82 6.27 20.30
N LEU A 121 6.25 5.14 19.71
CA LEU A 121 5.35 4.02 19.42
C LEU A 121 4.75 3.41 20.69
N GLU A 122 5.59 3.16 21.70
CA GLU A 122 5.15 2.53 22.96
C GLU A 122 4.10 3.38 23.68
N ASP A 123 4.36 4.67 23.83
CA ASP A 123 3.43 5.63 24.46
C ASP A 123 2.08 5.63 23.75
N LYS A 124 2.06 5.61 22.42
CA LYS A 124 0.83 5.58 21.62
C LYS A 124 0.09 4.26 21.75
N VAL A 125 0.79 3.12 21.72
CA VAL A 125 0.16 1.81 21.90
C VAL A 125 -0.46 1.71 23.29
N GLN A 126 0.29 2.04 24.34
CA GLN A 126 -0.22 1.99 25.72
C GLN A 126 -1.41 2.91 25.92
N TYR A 127 -1.35 4.15 25.40
CA TYR A 127 -2.47 5.09 25.48
C TYR A 127 -3.77 4.49 24.95
N TYR A 128 -3.77 3.96 23.72
CA TYR A 128 -5.00 3.40 23.14
C TYR A 128 -5.42 2.06 23.75
N LEU A 129 -4.50 1.31 24.38
CA LEU A 129 -4.85 0.16 25.21
C LEU A 129 -5.63 0.57 26.47
N GLU A 130 -5.30 1.72 27.05
CA GLU A 130 -5.97 2.28 28.23
C GLU A 130 -7.22 3.11 27.88
N HIS A 131 -7.37 3.56 26.63
CA HIS A 131 -8.47 4.40 26.15
C HIS A 131 -9.24 3.72 24.99
N PRO A 132 -9.94 2.59 25.25
CA PRO A 132 -10.59 1.79 24.22
C PRO A 132 -11.70 2.55 23.47
N ASP A 133 -12.40 3.47 24.12
CA ASP A 133 -13.46 4.26 23.48
C ASP A 133 -12.88 5.21 22.42
N GLU A 134 -11.72 5.80 22.70
CA GLU A 134 -11.01 6.63 21.72
C GLU A 134 -10.43 5.80 20.58
N ALA A 135 -9.92 4.59 20.88
CA ALA A 135 -9.43 3.65 19.87
C ALA A 135 -10.57 3.27 18.90
N GLU A 136 -11.72 2.89 19.43
CA GLU A 136 -12.91 2.52 18.66
C GLU A 136 -13.41 3.69 17.80
N HIS A 137 -13.42 4.92 18.32
CA HIS A 137 -13.78 6.12 17.55
C HIS A 137 -12.89 6.30 16.31
N VAL A 138 -11.56 6.16 16.46
CA VAL A 138 -10.62 6.27 15.34
C VAL A 138 -10.80 5.13 14.33
N VAL A 139 -11.07 3.91 14.81
CA VAL A 139 -11.37 2.76 13.95
C VAL A 139 -12.63 3.01 13.12
N GLN A 140 -13.69 3.49 13.75
CA GLN A 140 -14.96 3.80 13.06
C GLN A 140 -14.78 4.88 12.00
N ASN A 141 -14.02 5.94 12.30
CA ASN A 141 -13.66 6.97 11.32
C ASN A 141 -12.87 6.40 10.15
N SER A 142 -11.90 5.53 10.42
CA SER A 142 -11.10 4.84 9.39
C SER A 142 -11.97 3.99 8.47
N VAL A 143 -12.82 3.14 9.04
CA VAL A 143 -13.75 2.29 8.31
C VAL A 143 -14.73 3.11 7.47
N ALA A 144 -15.31 4.17 8.04
CA ALA A 144 -16.25 5.04 7.35
C ALA A 144 -15.59 5.78 6.17
N THR A 145 -14.35 6.22 6.34
CA THR A 145 -13.59 6.95 5.33
C THR A 145 -13.09 6.02 4.23
N PHE A 146 -12.41 4.94 4.59
CA PHE A 146 -11.68 4.11 3.65
C PHE A 146 -12.52 2.95 3.15
N ARG A 147 -12.83 1.97 4.01
CA ARG A 147 -13.55 0.74 3.62
C ARG A 147 -14.90 1.04 2.97
N ASN A 148 -15.69 1.90 3.60
CA ASN A 148 -17.09 2.13 3.22
C ASN A 148 -17.24 3.19 2.11
N ARG A 149 -16.20 3.98 1.81
CA ARG A 149 -16.30 5.12 0.90
C ARG A 149 -15.17 5.19 -0.11
N TYR A 150 -13.96 5.60 0.28
CA TYR A 150 -12.93 5.99 -0.69
C TYR A 150 -12.11 4.83 -1.26
N LEU A 151 -12.05 3.69 -0.58
CA LEU A 151 -11.38 2.47 -1.05
C LEU A 151 -12.34 1.37 -1.51
N ALA A 152 -13.65 1.64 -1.52
CA ALA A 152 -14.63 0.72 -2.09
C ALA A 152 -14.36 0.47 -3.59
N PRO A 153 -14.67 -0.72 -4.14
CA PRO A 153 -14.42 -1.04 -5.55
C PRO A 153 -14.99 -0.01 -6.54
N ALA A 154 -16.20 0.49 -6.26
CA ALA A 154 -16.85 1.52 -7.07
C ALA A 154 -16.10 2.87 -7.03
N ALA A 155 -15.60 3.27 -5.86
CA ALA A 155 -14.84 4.51 -5.70
C ALA A 155 -13.48 4.44 -6.39
N GLN A 156 -12.76 3.31 -6.28
CA GLN A 156 -11.50 3.09 -7.00
C GLN A 156 -11.71 3.13 -8.52
N SER A 157 -12.77 2.49 -9.02
CA SER A 157 -13.14 2.51 -10.44
C SER A 157 -13.49 3.94 -10.90
N CYS A 158 -14.21 4.69 -10.08
CA CYS A 158 -14.56 6.08 -10.34
C CYS A 158 -13.31 6.97 -10.42
N TYR A 159 -12.39 6.83 -9.45
CA TYR A 159 -11.12 7.55 -9.43
C TYR A 159 -10.31 7.28 -10.70
N LEU A 160 -10.13 6.01 -11.07
CA LEU A 160 -9.37 5.64 -12.27
C LEU A 160 -10.01 6.20 -13.55
N ARG A 161 -11.33 6.12 -13.69
CA ARG A 161 -12.04 6.70 -14.84
C ARG A 161 -11.83 8.21 -14.92
N LYS A 162 -11.96 8.92 -13.79
CA LYS A 162 -11.75 10.38 -13.72
C LYS A 162 -10.30 10.75 -14.01
N LEU A 163 -9.34 9.96 -13.53
CA LEU A 163 -7.92 10.13 -13.82
C LEU A 163 -7.65 10.04 -15.32
N ILE A 164 -8.14 8.98 -15.99
CA ILE A 164 -7.96 8.79 -17.43
C ILE A 164 -8.63 9.93 -18.22
N GLN A 165 -9.86 10.29 -17.88
CA GLN A 165 -10.58 11.40 -18.52
C GLN A 165 -9.86 12.73 -18.33
N GLY A 166 -9.37 13.02 -17.12
CA GLY A 166 -8.61 14.24 -16.83
C GLY A 166 -7.31 14.28 -17.63
N TYR A 167 -6.55 13.19 -17.63
CA TYR A 167 -5.31 13.08 -18.40
C TYR A 167 -5.55 13.25 -19.90
N SER A 168 -6.66 12.72 -20.45
CA SER A 168 -6.98 12.87 -21.88
C SER A 168 -7.18 14.33 -22.33
N THR A 169 -7.44 15.26 -21.41
CA THR A 169 -7.57 16.69 -21.76
C THR A 169 -6.23 17.36 -22.06
N VAL A 170 -5.12 16.76 -21.61
CA VAL A 170 -3.75 17.29 -21.80
C VAL A 170 -2.85 16.34 -22.58
N ALA A 171 -3.26 15.08 -22.74
CA ALA A 171 -2.51 14.09 -23.49
C ALA A 171 -2.58 14.35 -25.01
N GLN A 172 -1.46 14.14 -25.70
CA GLN A 172 -1.44 14.08 -27.15
C GLN A 172 -2.18 12.81 -27.62
N THR A 173 -3.09 12.94 -28.58
CA THR A 173 -3.68 11.79 -29.27
C THR A 173 -2.63 11.18 -30.21
N PRO A 174 -2.15 9.94 -29.97
CA PRO A 174 -1.22 9.29 -30.87
C PRO A 174 -1.94 8.91 -32.17
N ASN A 175 -1.23 9.02 -33.30
CA ASN A 175 -1.70 8.46 -34.55
C ASN A 175 -1.73 6.92 -34.43
N ILE A 176 -2.83 6.31 -34.84
CA ILE A 176 -2.93 4.85 -34.90
C ILE A 176 -1.93 4.36 -35.95
N TYR A 177 -0.96 3.56 -35.53
CA TYR A 177 -0.10 2.85 -36.46
C TYR A 177 -0.94 1.89 -37.30
N ARG A 178 -0.82 1.99 -38.62
CA ARG A 178 -1.35 1.00 -39.55
C ARG A 178 -0.17 0.38 -40.29
N PRO A 179 -0.07 -0.95 -40.40
CA PRO A 179 0.99 -1.59 -41.17
C PRO A 179 0.96 -1.08 -42.62
N PRO A 180 2.12 -0.96 -43.28
CA PRO A 180 2.19 -0.44 -44.62
C PRO A 180 1.48 -1.40 -45.58
N LYS A 181 0.87 -0.85 -46.62
CA LYS A 181 0.51 -1.64 -47.80
C LYS A 181 1.77 -1.84 -48.65
N GLU A 182 1.79 -2.90 -49.45
CA GLU A 182 2.91 -3.23 -50.34
C GLU A 182 3.37 -2.00 -51.13
N GLY A 183 4.65 -1.64 -51.00
CA GLY A 183 5.25 -0.46 -51.65
C GLY A 183 5.22 0.86 -50.88
N GLN A 184 4.74 0.92 -49.62
CA GLN A 184 4.82 2.14 -48.78
C GLN A 184 5.92 2.07 -47.71
N THR A 185 6.73 3.12 -47.61
CA THR A 185 7.68 3.35 -46.51
C THR A 185 7.06 4.24 -45.43
N ILE A 186 7.35 3.97 -44.15
CA ILE A 186 6.86 4.77 -43.01
C ILE A 186 8.00 5.09 -42.03
N PRO A 187 7.90 6.21 -41.26
CA PRO A 187 8.90 6.55 -40.26
C PRO A 187 9.00 5.48 -39.17
N MET A 188 10.24 5.21 -38.74
CA MET A 188 10.56 4.26 -37.68
C MET A 188 9.77 4.55 -36.39
N ARG A 189 9.19 3.51 -35.78
CA ARG A 189 8.42 3.64 -34.53
C ARG A 189 9.31 4.21 -33.41
N ARG A 190 8.74 5.09 -32.57
CA ARG A 190 9.37 5.43 -31.30
C ARG A 190 9.08 4.31 -30.30
N GLY A 191 10.06 3.45 -30.07
CA GLY A 191 9.97 2.32 -29.15
C GLY A 191 9.66 0.99 -29.82
N ARG A 192 9.88 -0.08 -29.07
CA ARG A 192 9.63 -1.47 -29.46
C ARG A 192 8.20 -1.86 -29.06
N GLY A 193 7.51 -2.66 -29.89
CA GLY A 193 6.20 -3.21 -29.52
C GLY A 193 6.28 -4.05 -28.24
N PHE A 194 5.18 -4.18 -27.49
CA PHE A 194 5.19 -4.98 -26.26
C PHE A 194 5.44 -6.46 -26.57
N GLU A 195 4.88 -6.94 -27.69
CA GLU A 195 5.07 -8.28 -28.24
C GLU A 195 6.54 -8.49 -28.67
N ASP A 196 7.11 -7.54 -29.42
CA ASP A 196 8.53 -7.55 -29.83
C ASP A 196 9.48 -7.50 -28.61
N TRP A 197 9.07 -6.84 -27.53
CA TRP A 197 9.85 -6.77 -26.29
C TRP A 197 9.78 -8.09 -25.52
N LEU A 198 8.61 -8.71 -25.46
CA LEU A 198 8.39 -10.02 -24.83
C LEU A 198 9.12 -11.16 -25.54
N GLN A 199 9.25 -11.08 -26.86
CA GLN A 199 9.90 -12.11 -27.67
C GLN A 199 11.44 -12.13 -27.54
N GLY A 200 12.02 -11.25 -26.73
CA GLY A 200 13.47 -11.19 -26.53
C GLY A 200 14.15 -10.49 -27.70
N GLY A 201 15.18 -9.68 -27.41
CA GLY A 201 15.93 -8.94 -28.44
C GLY A 201 16.81 -9.78 -29.35
N GLU A 202 16.44 -11.01 -29.68
CA GLU A 202 17.11 -11.88 -30.63
C GLU A 202 16.06 -12.39 -31.61
N ASP A 203 16.04 -11.81 -32.82
CA ASP A 203 15.53 -12.36 -34.09
C ASP A 203 15.17 -11.26 -35.11
N TYR A 204 15.97 -10.19 -35.17
CA TYR A 204 16.16 -9.45 -36.41
C TYR A 204 17.66 -9.32 -36.65
N THR A 205 18.26 -10.39 -37.17
CA THR A 205 19.51 -10.23 -37.92
C THR A 205 19.20 -9.33 -39.12
N GLU A 206 19.97 -8.26 -39.27
CA GLU A 206 20.02 -7.40 -40.45
C GLU A 206 20.48 -8.22 -41.68
N GLU A 207 19.66 -9.14 -42.15
CA GLU A 207 19.88 -9.84 -43.42
C GLU A 207 18.54 -10.02 -44.10
N GLN A 208 18.03 -8.91 -44.65
CA GLN A 208 17.30 -8.89 -45.93
C GLN A 208 17.05 -7.43 -46.34
N ASP A 209 18.12 -6.66 -46.40
CA ASP A 209 18.21 -5.49 -47.28
C ASP A 209 19.55 -5.57 -48.01
N ASN A 210 19.52 -6.21 -49.18
CA ASN A 210 20.42 -5.88 -50.28
C ASN A 210 19.70 -6.28 -51.59
N PRO A 211 19.92 -5.52 -52.68
CA PRO A 211 18.93 -5.10 -53.67
C PRO A 211 18.26 -6.21 -54.49
#